data_AF-A0AAX4IC29-F1
#
_entry.id   AF-A0AAX4IC29-F1
#
_cell.length_a   1.000
_cell.length_b   1.000
_cell.length_c   1.000
_cell.angle_alpha   90.00
_cell.angle_beta   90.00
_cell.angle_gamma   90.00
#
_symmetry.space_group_name_H-M   'P 1'
#
loop_
_entity.id
_entity.type
_entity.pdbx_description
1 polymer ?
#
loop_
_entity_poly.entity_id
_entity_poly.type
_entity_poly.pdbx_seq_one_letter_code
_entity_poly.pdbx_strand_id
1 'polypeptide(L)'
;MLLGFNLGLQPSLMALLPGIVALLIIRRIATMVYRLWFHPLSKFPGPSSLAISNLPFRYHSHIQGLFFKTVAQLHIQYGPIVRISPDSLSIDGQYAWESIYVHKSSGAPEWPKVPGHFFPGDHNVLINAPRETHRRQRRAIAPAFSTVALNDMEPDIVRHVHTLLRALASTGSGECVDIMRWFYLLTMDIVSDLIFSNSFNSLENSTQQKFIMGFFDSTQGLQIGSFLLAFPLLIPLLPLAYMADIGGLKTSRKYGLFIEAKAKARMALGAGRVP
;
A
#
# COMPACT_ATOMS: atom_id res chain seq x y z
N MET A 1 -3.17 46.31 -1.79
CA MET A 1 -4.54 46.11 -2.32
C MET A 1 -4.91 44.65 -2.09
N LEU A 2 -5.37 44.33 -0.88
CA LEU A 2 -5.74 42.96 -0.47
C LEU A 2 -7.18 42.72 -0.93
N LEU A 3 -7.36 41.79 -1.86
CA LEU A 3 -8.67 41.34 -2.32
C LEU A 3 -9.40 40.65 -1.15
N GLY A 4 -10.28 41.41 -0.49
CA GLY A 4 -11.22 40.89 0.51
C GLY A 4 -12.21 39.94 -0.16
N PHE A 5 -12.01 38.65 0.05
CA PHE A 5 -12.97 37.61 -0.33
C PHE A 5 -14.19 37.71 0.59
N ASN A 6 -15.11 38.62 0.27
CA ASN A 6 -16.36 38.77 1.00
C ASN A 6 -17.29 37.64 0.55
N LEU A 7 -17.21 36.49 1.24
CA LEU A 7 -18.22 35.43 1.16
C LEU A 7 -19.54 36.11 1.55
N GLY A 8 -20.39 36.43 0.58
CA GLY A 8 -21.68 37.10 0.78
C GLY A 8 -22.70 36.26 1.55
N LEU A 9 -22.34 35.84 2.76
CA LEU A 9 -23.17 35.10 3.68
C LEU A 9 -24.06 36.12 4.39
N GLN A 10 -25.37 35.89 4.35
CA GLN A 10 -26.33 36.72 5.08
C GLN A 10 -25.96 36.76 6.58
N PRO A 11 -26.13 37.89 7.29
CA PRO A 11 -25.78 38.01 8.71
C PRO A 11 -26.43 36.95 9.61
N SER A 12 -27.63 36.50 9.25
CA SER A 12 -28.36 35.39 9.88
C SER A 12 -27.60 34.06 9.81
N LEU A 13 -26.89 33.79 8.71
CA LEU A 13 -26.09 32.58 8.53
C LEU A 13 -24.79 32.62 9.34
N MET A 14 -24.19 33.80 9.50
CA MET A 14 -23.01 33.97 10.36
C MET A 14 -23.32 33.75 11.84
N ALA A 15 -24.53 34.10 12.29
CA ALA A 15 -24.98 33.85 13.66
C ALA A 15 -25.13 32.35 13.99
N LEU A 16 -25.30 31.48 12.99
CA LEU A 16 -25.44 30.03 13.16
C LEU A 16 -24.09 29.29 13.24
N LEU A 17 -22.99 29.91 12.77
CA LEU A 17 -21.67 29.29 12.72
C LEU A 17 -21.16 28.80 14.09
N PRO A 18 -21.23 29.59 15.19
CA PRO A 18 -20.76 29.12 16.49
C PRO A 18 -21.55 27.91 16.99
N GLY A 19 -22.87 27.88 16.74
CA GLY A 19 -23.73 26.75 17.10
C GLY A 19 -23.36 25.47 16.34
N ILE A 20 -23.08 25.58 15.04
CA ILE A 20 -22.62 24.46 14.21
C ILE A 20 -21.27 23.95 14.71
N VAL A 21 -20.32 24.85 15.00
CA VAL A 21 -18.99 24.46 15.51
C VAL A 21 -19.12 23.78 16.88
N ALA A 22 -19.92 24.31 17.79
CA ALA A 22 -20.18 23.70 19.09
C ALA A 22 -20.80 22.30 18.96
N LEU A 23 -21.80 22.13 18.10
CA LEU A 23 -22.42 20.83 17.84
C LEU A 23 -21.42 19.82 17.27
N LEU A 24 -20.54 20.24 16.36
CA LEU A 24 -19.49 19.39 15.82
C LEU A 24 -18.49 18.95 16.89
N ILE A 25 -18.09 19.85 17.80
CA ILE A 25 -17.20 19.54 18.92
C ILE A 25 -17.87 18.55 19.87
N ILE A 26 -19.11 18.81 20.28
CA ILE A 26 -19.90 17.91 21.16
C ILE A 26 -19.99 16.52 20.53
N ARG A 27 -20.33 16.45 19.24
CA ARG A 27 -20.41 15.17 18.52
C ARG A 27 -19.06 14.43 18.54
N ARG A 28 -17.94 15.15 18.37
CA ARG A 28 -16.60 14.53 18.41
C ARG A 28 -16.29 13.99 19.80
N ILE A 29 -16.51 14.77 20.85
CA ILE A 29 -16.30 14.32 22.25
C ILE A 29 -17.18 13.11 22.56
N ALA A 30 -18.48 13.16 22.24
CA ALA A 30 -19.39 12.03 22.42
C ALA A 30 -18.92 10.77 21.69
N THR A 31 -18.39 10.93 20.47
CA THR A 31 -17.80 9.81 19.70
C THR A 31 -16.55 9.24 20.38
N MET A 32 -15.67 10.09 20.93
CA MET A 32 -14.47 9.66 21.66
C MET A 32 -14.86 8.86 22.90
N VAL A 33 -15.83 9.37 23.66
CA VAL A 33 -16.36 8.70 24.86
C VAL A 33 -16.97 7.35 24.50
N TYR A 34 -17.85 7.31 23.50
CA TYR A 34 -18.41 6.07 23.00
C TYR A 34 -17.32 5.05 22.60
N ARG A 35 -16.31 5.49 21.86
CA ARG A 35 -15.22 4.61 21.38
C ARG A 35 -14.37 4.03 22.49
N LEU A 36 -14.12 4.79 23.56
CA LEU A 36 -13.31 4.34 24.68
C LEU A 36 -14.05 3.37 25.58
N TRP A 37 -15.31 3.64 25.92
CA TRP A 37 -16.01 2.92 26.98
C TRP A 37 -17.13 1.99 26.48
N PHE A 38 -17.88 2.41 25.46
CA PHE A 38 -19.13 1.75 25.06
C PHE A 38 -19.04 0.95 23.75
N HIS A 39 -17.99 1.17 22.96
CA HIS A 39 -17.78 0.46 21.71
C HIS A 39 -17.55 -1.04 21.97
N PRO A 40 -18.03 -1.98 21.13
CA PRO A 40 -17.85 -3.42 21.34
C PRO A 40 -16.39 -3.88 21.52
N LEU A 41 -15.45 -3.09 21.00
CA LEU A 41 -14.01 -3.32 21.12
C LEU A 41 -13.36 -2.65 22.35
N SER A 42 -14.10 -1.94 23.21
CA SER A 42 -13.56 -1.29 24.42
C SER A 42 -13.01 -2.29 25.44
N LYS A 43 -13.50 -3.53 25.41
CA LYS A 43 -13.00 -4.64 26.23
C LYS A 43 -11.60 -5.13 25.86
N PHE A 44 -11.09 -4.76 24.69
CA PHE A 44 -9.75 -5.16 24.25
C PHE A 44 -8.73 -4.08 24.60
N PRO A 45 -7.55 -4.47 25.12
CA PRO A 45 -6.53 -3.51 25.53
C PRO A 45 -5.89 -2.83 24.32
N GLY A 46 -5.31 -1.65 24.53
CA GLY A 46 -4.57 -0.91 23.51
C GLY A 46 -4.50 0.59 23.83
N PRO A 47 -3.69 1.36 23.08
CA PRO A 47 -3.55 2.78 23.30
C PRO A 47 -4.86 3.54 23.06
N SER A 48 -5.23 4.42 23.99
CA SER A 48 -6.44 5.25 23.88
C SER A 48 -6.48 6.08 22.60
N SER A 49 -5.32 6.56 22.11
CA SER A 49 -5.22 7.32 20.86
C SER A 49 -5.69 6.52 19.64
N LEU A 50 -5.34 5.23 19.57
CA LEU A 50 -5.76 4.31 18.52
C LEU A 50 -7.22 3.87 18.69
N ALA A 51 -7.70 3.74 19.92
CA ALA A 51 -9.11 3.46 20.18
C ALA A 51 -10.03 4.63 19.78
N ILE A 52 -9.56 5.87 19.97
CA ILE A 52 -10.33 7.10 19.69
C ILE A 52 -10.37 7.42 18.20
N SER A 53 -9.24 7.32 17.50
CA SER A 53 -9.10 7.80 16.12
C SER A 53 -8.25 6.87 15.28
N ASN A 54 -8.58 6.78 13.99
CA ASN A 54 -7.78 6.07 12.99
C ASN A 54 -6.57 6.93 12.54
N LEU A 55 -6.50 8.21 12.93
CA LEU A 55 -5.41 9.10 12.54
C LEU A 55 -4.01 8.59 12.94
N PRO A 56 -3.74 8.17 14.20
CA PRO A 56 -2.42 7.69 14.57
C PRO A 56 -2.06 6.39 13.82
N PHE A 57 -3.02 5.48 13.62
CA PHE A 57 -2.83 4.28 12.81
C PHE A 57 -2.40 4.64 11.39
N ARG A 58 -3.17 5.49 10.70
CA ARG A 58 -2.87 5.90 9.31
C ARG A 58 -1.57 6.67 9.21
N TYR A 59 -1.25 7.53 10.18
CA TYR A 59 0.00 8.27 10.19
C TYR A 59 1.22 7.34 10.34
N HIS A 60 1.21 6.44 11.33
CA HIS A 60 2.31 5.49 11.53
C HIS A 60 2.46 4.48 10.38
N SER A 61 1.36 4.12 9.72
CA SER A 61 1.37 3.14 8.62
C SER A 61 1.68 3.76 7.25
N HIS A 62 1.05 4.88 6.89
CA HIS A 62 1.14 5.45 5.54
C HIS A 62 2.17 6.58 5.42
N ILE A 63 2.46 7.31 6.50
CA ILE A 63 3.42 8.41 6.48
C ILE A 63 4.78 7.96 7.02
N GLN A 64 4.81 7.30 8.17
CA GLN A 64 6.08 6.81 8.74
C GLN A 64 6.49 5.44 8.18
N GLY A 65 5.54 4.58 7.81
CA GLY A 65 5.83 3.21 7.39
C GLY A 65 6.34 2.30 8.52
N LEU A 66 6.14 2.68 9.79
CA LEU A 66 6.70 2.01 10.96
C LEU A 66 5.66 1.23 11.78
N PHE A 67 4.41 1.20 11.35
CA PHE A 67 3.33 0.63 12.17
C PHE A 67 3.53 -0.85 12.51
N PHE A 68 4.22 -1.63 11.66
CA PHE A 68 4.57 -3.02 11.98
C PHE A 68 5.44 -3.13 13.25
N LYS A 69 6.38 -2.20 13.46
CA LYS A 69 7.20 -2.14 14.69
C LYS A 69 6.34 -1.72 15.89
N THR A 70 5.49 -0.72 15.69
CA THR A 70 4.55 -0.27 16.73
C THR A 70 3.65 -1.42 17.17
N VAL A 71 3.03 -2.14 16.24
CA VAL A 71 2.14 -3.28 16.55
C VAL A 71 2.88 -4.38 17.30
N ALA A 72 4.11 -4.71 16.91
CA ALA A 72 4.92 -5.69 17.65
C ALA A 72 5.14 -5.26 19.11
N GLN A 73 5.48 -3.99 19.35
CA GLN A 73 5.63 -3.43 20.70
C GLN A 73 4.31 -3.43 21.47
N LEU A 74 3.20 -3.13 20.80
CA LEU A 74 1.88 -3.16 21.41
C LEU A 74 1.48 -4.58 21.83
N HIS A 75 1.82 -5.61 21.05
CA HIS A 75 1.59 -7.00 21.45
C HIS A 75 2.45 -7.41 22.66
N ILE A 76 3.69 -6.92 22.74
CA ILE A 76 4.54 -7.12 23.94
C ILE A 76 3.88 -6.47 25.17
N GLN A 77 3.30 -5.28 25.02
CA GLN A 77 2.74 -4.51 26.13
C GLN A 77 1.33 -4.97 26.57
N TYR A 78 0.45 -5.22 25.62
CA TYR A 78 -0.98 -5.42 25.85
C TYR A 78 -1.43 -6.88 25.65
N GLY A 79 -0.55 -7.74 25.14
CA GLY A 79 -0.80 -9.16 24.95
C GLY A 79 -1.27 -9.53 23.53
N PRO A 80 -1.90 -10.69 23.35
CA PRO A 80 -2.08 -11.30 22.03
C PRO A 80 -3.21 -10.68 21.19
N ILE A 81 -4.09 -9.89 21.78
CA ILE A 81 -5.19 -9.20 21.10
C ILE A 81 -5.15 -7.74 21.49
N VAL A 82 -4.88 -6.86 20.52
CA VAL A 82 -4.70 -5.43 20.76
C VAL A 82 -5.59 -4.61 19.86
N ARG A 83 -6.26 -3.60 20.41
CA ARG A 83 -7.01 -2.62 19.63
C ARG A 83 -6.09 -1.60 18.98
N ILE A 84 -6.09 -1.57 17.64
CA ILE A 84 -5.18 -0.75 16.82
C ILE A 84 -5.87 0.35 16.02
N SER A 85 -7.20 0.40 16.06
CA SER A 85 -8.07 1.41 15.42
C SER A 85 -9.40 1.44 16.19
N PRO A 86 -10.29 2.44 16.01
CA PRO A 86 -11.61 2.41 16.63
C PRO A 86 -12.39 1.12 16.35
N ASP A 87 -12.19 0.54 15.17
CA ASP A 87 -12.93 -0.57 14.57
C ASP A 87 -12.03 -1.77 14.17
N SER A 88 -10.76 -1.79 14.57
CA SER A 88 -9.83 -2.86 14.18
C SER A 88 -9.01 -3.40 15.35
N LEU A 89 -8.78 -4.70 15.33
CA LEU A 89 -7.90 -5.43 16.25
C LEU A 89 -6.70 -5.99 15.48
N SER A 90 -5.55 -6.00 16.14
CA SER A 90 -4.41 -6.83 15.79
C SER A 90 -4.46 -8.06 16.68
N ILE A 91 -4.38 -9.24 16.07
CA ILE A 91 -4.47 -10.52 16.77
C ILE A 91 -3.24 -11.33 16.39
N ASP A 92 -2.57 -11.89 17.40
CA ASP A 92 -1.48 -12.82 17.19
C ASP A 92 -1.96 -14.04 16.38
N GLY A 93 -1.18 -14.39 15.36
CA GLY A 93 -1.48 -15.48 14.44
C GLY A 93 -1.75 -16.81 15.12
N GLN A 94 -1.13 -17.09 16.28
CA GLN A 94 -1.36 -18.33 17.02
C GLN A 94 -2.84 -18.55 17.42
N TYR A 95 -3.62 -17.47 17.58
CA TYR A 95 -5.04 -17.55 17.95
C TYR A 95 -6.00 -17.38 16.76
N ALA A 96 -5.56 -16.70 15.70
CA ALA A 96 -6.45 -16.28 14.62
C ALA A 96 -6.13 -16.90 13.25
N TRP A 97 -5.00 -17.58 13.09
CA TRP A 97 -4.59 -18.10 11.78
C TRP A 97 -5.63 -19.05 11.18
N GLU A 98 -6.12 -20.00 11.96
CA GLU A 98 -7.14 -20.95 11.49
C GLU A 98 -8.46 -20.27 11.17
N SER A 99 -8.88 -19.29 11.97
CA SER A 99 -10.17 -18.62 11.77
C SER A 99 -10.17 -17.63 10.59
N ILE A 100 -9.01 -17.08 10.23
CA ILE A 100 -8.82 -16.07 9.20
C ILE A 100 -8.32 -16.66 7.88
N TYR A 101 -7.25 -17.47 7.91
CA TYR A 101 -6.48 -17.84 6.71
C TYR A 101 -6.72 -19.27 6.22
N VAL A 102 -7.17 -20.19 7.08
CA VAL A 102 -7.44 -21.57 6.66
C VAL A 102 -8.70 -21.64 5.81
N HIS A 103 -8.62 -22.40 4.71
CA HIS A 103 -9.75 -22.61 3.81
C HIS A 103 -10.88 -23.33 4.54
N LYS A 104 -12.06 -22.69 4.58
CA LYS A 104 -13.25 -23.27 5.21
C LYS A 104 -13.99 -24.12 4.19
N SER A 105 -13.94 -25.44 4.38
CA SER A 105 -14.54 -26.46 3.50
C SER A 105 -16.07 -26.40 3.40
N SER A 106 -16.77 -25.69 4.31
CA SER A 106 -18.23 -25.64 4.38
C SER A 106 -18.89 -24.48 3.62
N GLY A 107 -18.18 -23.81 2.71
CA GLY A 107 -18.73 -22.63 2.02
C GLY A 107 -18.90 -21.40 2.93
N ALA A 108 -18.35 -21.45 4.14
CA ALA A 108 -18.36 -20.32 5.07
C ALA A 108 -17.73 -19.07 4.41
N PRO A 109 -18.26 -17.87 4.70
CA PRO A 109 -17.72 -16.64 4.16
C PRO A 109 -16.28 -16.42 4.64
N GLU A 110 -15.44 -15.98 3.71
CA GLU A 110 -14.11 -15.45 4.02
C GLU A 110 -14.25 -14.06 4.65
N TRP A 111 -13.27 -13.66 5.46
CA TRP A 111 -13.24 -12.29 5.98
C TRP A 111 -13.05 -11.31 4.81
N PRO A 112 -13.92 -10.31 4.65
CA PRO A 112 -13.79 -9.35 3.59
C PRO A 112 -12.54 -8.49 3.82
N LYS A 113 -11.82 -8.23 2.75
CA LYS A 113 -10.69 -7.30 2.78
C LYS A 113 -11.22 -5.86 2.78
N VAL A 114 -10.55 -4.96 3.50
CA VAL A 114 -10.95 -3.56 3.59
C VAL A 114 -10.62 -2.85 2.27
N PRO A 115 -11.61 -2.30 1.53
CA PRO A 115 -11.34 -1.55 0.30
C PRO A 115 -10.60 -0.25 0.62
N GLY A 116 -9.65 0.12 -0.23
CA GLY A 116 -8.84 1.32 -0.04
C GLY A 116 -7.86 1.22 1.13
N HIS A 117 -7.47 0.00 1.52
CA HIS A 117 -6.47 -0.21 2.56
C HIS A 117 -5.07 0.14 2.06
N PHE A 118 -4.72 -0.28 0.85
CA PHE A 118 -3.41 -0.01 0.25
C PHE A 118 -3.40 1.27 -0.57
N PHE A 119 -4.45 1.48 -1.37
CA PHE A 119 -4.66 2.65 -2.21
C PHE A 119 -6.10 2.70 -2.73
N PRO A 120 -6.62 3.88 -3.15
CA PRO A 120 -7.94 3.98 -3.76
C PRO A 120 -8.10 3.04 -4.95
N GLY A 121 -9.12 2.18 -4.92
CA GLY A 121 -9.39 1.22 -6.00
C GLY A 121 -8.65 -0.12 -5.91
N ASP A 122 -7.93 -0.38 -4.82
CA ASP A 122 -7.19 -1.64 -4.61
C ASP A 122 -8.05 -2.92 -4.71
N HIS A 123 -9.35 -2.84 -4.50
CA HIS A 123 -10.30 -3.96 -4.67
C HIS A 123 -10.38 -4.50 -6.12
N ASN A 124 -9.78 -3.80 -7.09
CA ASN A 124 -9.67 -4.26 -8.48
C ASN A 124 -8.37 -5.03 -8.76
N VAL A 125 -7.38 -5.00 -7.86
CA VAL A 125 -6.12 -5.74 -8.02
C VAL A 125 -6.14 -7.03 -7.22
N LEU A 126 -5.38 -8.03 -7.69
CA LEU A 126 -5.33 -9.38 -7.11
C LEU A 126 -5.18 -9.37 -5.58
N ILE A 127 -4.28 -8.53 -5.06
CA ILE A 127 -3.95 -8.49 -3.63
C ILE A 127 -5.15 -8.13 -2.74
N ASN A 128 -6.02 -7.20 -3.15
CA ASN A 128 -7.17 -6.75 -2.35
C ASN A 128 -8.54 -7.09 -2.97
N ALA A 129 -8.55 -7.86 -4.06
CA ALA A 129 -9.77 -8.24 -4.74
C ALA A 129 -10.70 -9.07 -3.83
N PRO A 130 -12.03 -8.82 -3.89
CA PRO A 130 -13.03 -9.68 -3.29
C PRO A 130 -12.96 -11.10 -3.86
N ARG A 131 -13.48 -12.09 -3.11
CA ARG A 131 -13.38 -13.53 -3.41
C ARG A 131 -13.59 -13.89 -4.88
N GLU A 132 -14.66 -13.43 -5.49
CA GLU A 132 -15.00 -13.77 -6.88
C GLU A 132 -14.05 -13.15 -7.91
N THR A 133 -13.76 -11.86 -7.77
CA THR A 133 -12.79 -11.15 -8.61
C THR A 133 -11.39 -11.75 -8.45
N HIS A 134 -10.98 -12.04 -7.21
CA HIS A 134 -9.72 -12.68 -6.88
C HIS A 134 -9.63 -14.08 -7.50
N ARG A 135 -10.68 -14.90 -7.39
CA ARG A 135 -10.74 -16.24 -8.00
C ARG A 135 -10.54 -16.18 -9.52
N ARG A 136 -11.21 -15.25 -10.19
CA ARG A 136 -11.06 -15.04 -11.65
C ARG A 136 -9.63 -14.61 -12.01
N GLN A 137 -9.09 -13.61 -11.31
CA GLN A 137 -7.74 -13.09 -11.56
C GLN A 137 -6.66 -14.15 -11.28
N ARG A 138 -6.77 -14.86 -10.15
CA ARG A 138 -5.87 -15.95 -9.77
C ARG A 138 -5.88 -17.06 -10.82
N ARG A 139 -7.06 -17.46 -11.32
CA ARG A 139 -7.18 -18.48 -12.38
C ARG A 139 -6.46 -18.06 -13.66
N ALA A 140 -6.49 -16.77 -14.02
CA ALA A 140 -5.83 -16.27 -15.22
C ALA A 140 -4.29 -16.29 -15.12
N ILE A 141 -3.73 -16.07 -13.92
CA ILE A 141 -2.27 -16.05 -13.71
C ILE A 141 -1.68 -17.40 -13.29
N ALA A 142 -2.49 -18.31 -12.73
CA ALA A 142 -2.02 -19.58 -12.18
C ALA A 142 -1.15 -20.43 -13.14
N PRO A 143 -1.43 -20.51 -14.46
CA PRO A 143 -0.59 -21.28 -15.38
C PRO A 143 0.87 -20.84 -15.41
N ALA A 144 1.14 -19.54 -15.23
CA ALA A 144 2.50 -19.00 -15.19
C ALA A 144 3.30 -19.46 -13.96
N PHE A 145 2.63 -20.05 -12.96
CA PHE A 145 3.26 -20.62 -11.76
C PHE A 145 3.15 -22.15 -11.72
N SER A 146 2.85 -22.80 -12.85
CA SER A 146 2.85 -24.27 -12.95
C SER A 146 4.28 -24.81 -12.92
N THR A 147 4.47 -26.05 -12.50
CA THR A 147 5.80 -26.70 -12.50
C THR A 147 6.46 -26.68 -13.87
N VAL A 148 5.68 -26.86 -14.95
CA VAL A 148 6.18 -26.78 -16.32
C VAL A 148 6.70 -25.37 -16.62
N ALA A 149 5.88 -24.34 -16.37
CA ALA A 149 6.31 -22.95 -16.58
C ALA A 149 7.52 -22.57 -15.73
N LEU A 150 7.61 -23.05 -14.48
CA LEU A 150 8.76 -22.80 -13.61
C LEU A 150 10.04 -23.46 -14.13
N ASN A 151 9.95 -24.70 -14.65
CA ASN A 151 11.09 -25.37 -15.28
C ASN A 151 11.52 -24.64 -16.56
N ASP A 152 10.57 -24.14 -17.35
CA ASP A 152 10.88 -23.37 -18.56
C ASP A 152 11.56 -22.02 -18.23
N MET A 153 11.24 -21.42 -17.07
CA MET A 153 11.84 -20.16 -16.58
C MET A 153 13.20 -20.34 -15.89
N GLU A 154 13.52 -21.55 -15.41
CA GLU A 154 14.74 -21.83 -14.65
C GLU A 154 16.04 -21.39 -15.38
N PRO A 155 16.24 -21.68 -16.68
CA PRO A 155 17.46 -21.30 -17.38
C PRO A 155 17.71 -19.79 -17.38
N ASP A 156 16.64 -18.98 -17.50
CA ASP A 156 16.75 -17.52 -17.47
C ASP A 156 17.13 -17.00 -16.08
N ILE A 157 16.53 -17.57 -15.03
CA ILE A 157 16.89 -17.24 -13.65
C ILE A 157 18.36 -17.56 -13.39
N VAL A 158 18.81 -18.75 -13.79
CA VAL A 158 20.20 -19.21 -13.64
C VAL A 158 21.18 -18.31 -14.40
N ARG A 159 20.81 -17.87 -15.61
CA ARG A 159 21.60 -16.90 -16.39
C ARG A 159 21.80 -15.58 -15.61
N HIS A 160 20.75 -15.01 -15.02
CA HIS A 160 20.86 -13.80 -14.21
C HIS A 160 21.73 -14.00 -12.97
N VAL A 161 21.63 -15.15 -12.30
CA VAL A 161 22.52 -15.51 -11.18
C VAL A 161 23.98 -15.58 -11.62
N HIS A 162 24.29 -16.19 -12.76
CA HIS A 162 25.65 -16.21 -13.30
C HIS A 162 26.16 -14.81 -13.66
N THR A 163 25.30 -13.91 -14.15
CA THR A 163 25.67 -12.51 -14.38
C THR A 163 26.02 -11.81 -13.06
N LEU A 164 25.23 -12.01 -12.01
CA LEU A 164 25.56 -11.49 -10.68
C LEU A 164 26.91 -12.01 -10.17
N LEU A 165 27.15 -13.33 -10.25
CA LEU A 165 28.40 -13.92 -9.78
C LEU A 165 29.63 -13.38 -10.53
N ARG A 166 29.51 -13.19 -11.85
CA ARG A 166 30.57 -12.58 -12.66
C ARG A 166 30.82 -11.12 -12.26
N ALA A 167 29.75 -10.36 -12.03
CA ALA A 167 29.87 -8.96 -11.60
C ALA A 167 30.53 -8.84 -10.22
N LEU A 168 30.17 -9.71 -9.27
CA LEU A 168 30.79 -9.78 -7.94
C LEU A 168 32.26 -10.22 -8.00
N ALA A 169 32.58 -11.21 -8.84
CA ALA A 169 33.97 -11.65 -9.02
C ALA A 169 34.86 -10.54 -9.61
N SER A 170 34.27 -9.61 -10.37
CA SER A 170 34.97 -8.48 -10.97
C SER A 170 35.24 -7.32 -10.00
N THR A 171 34.62 -7.31 -8.81
CA THR A 171 34.71 -6.19 -7.85
C THR A 171 36.02 -6.18 -7.03
N GLY A 172 37.02 -6.98 -7.41
CA GLY A 172 38.31 -7.04 -6.74
C GLY A 172 38.29 -7.84 -5.42
N SER A 173 39.43 -8.45 -5.07
CA SER A 173 39.57 -9.22 -3.83
C SER A 173 39.74 -8.28 -2.63
N GLY A 174 38.87 -8.39 -1.62
CA GLY A 174 38.96 -7.65 -0.37
C GLY A 174 38.09 -6.40 -0.28
N GLU A 175 37.32 -6.06 -1.32
CA GLU A 175 36.36 -4.97 -1.26
C GLU A 175 35.05 -5.40 -0.59
N CYS A 176 34.55 -4.58 0.34
CA CYS A 176 33.22 -4.77 0.91
C CYS A 176 32.15 -4.35 -0.10
N VAL A 177 31.24 -5.26 -0.42
CA VAL A 177 30.11 -4.98 -1.31
C VAL A 177 28.79 -4.90 -0.54
N ASP A 178 27.90 -4.00 -0.97
CA ASP A 178 26.51 -3.98 -0.50
C ASP A 178 25.73 -5.10 -1.20
N ILE A 179 25.64 -6.26 -0.55
CA ILE A 179 24.93 -7.42 -1.12
C ILE A 179 23.43 -7.17 -1.30
N MET A 180 22.83 -6.30 -0.48
CA MET A 180 21.41 -5.98 -0.61
C MET A 180 21.16 -5.27 -1.94
N ARG A 181 22.01 -4.29 -2.29
CA ARG A 181 21.97 -3.65 -3.61
C ARG A 181 22.05 -4.67 -4.75
N TRP A 182 22.97 -5.62 -4.67
CA TRP A 182 23.14 -6.66 -5.69
C TRP A 182 21.91 -7.57 -5.84
N PHE A 183 21.29 -7.99 -4.73
CA PHE A 183 20.05 -8.75 -4.77
C PHE A 183 18.87 -7.94 -5.32
N TYR A 184 18.81 -6.63 -5.04
CA TYR A 184 17.83 -5.77 -5.70
C TYR A 184 18.03 -5.74 -7.22
N LEU A 185 19.26 -5.60 -7.70
CA LEU A 185 19.53 -5.62 -9.15
C LEU A 185 19.18 -6.97 -9.78
N LEU A 186 19.57 -8.08 -9.15
CA LEU A 186 19.26 -9.43 -9.61
C LEU A 186 17.76 -9.68 -9.71
N THR A 187 17.02 -9.41 -8.64
CA THR A 187 15.57 -9.64 -8.60
C THR A 187 14.85 -8.78 -9.63
N MET A 188 15.33 -7.56 -9.89
CA MET A 188 14.75 -6.69 -10.91
C MET A 188 14.96 -7.23 -12.31
N ASP A 189 16.16 -7.69 -12.63
CA ASP A 189 16.43 -8.26 -13.96
C ASP A 189 15.59 -9.52 -14.17
N ILE A 190 15.54 -10.43 -13.19
CA ILE A 190 14.68 -11.61 -13.26
C ILE A 190 13.21 -11.22 -13.46
N VAL A 191 12.66 -10.35 -12.62
CA VAL A 191 11.23 -9.97 -12.69
C VAL A 191 10.91 -9.26 -14.00
N SER A 192 11.78 -8.35 -14.46
CA SER A 192 11.59 -7.64 -15.73
C SER A 192 11.59 -8.57 -16.92
N ASP A 193 12.47 -9.58 -16.91
CA ASP A 193 12.60 -10.54 -18.00
C ASP A 193 11.41 -11.50 -18.02
N LEU A 194 11.00 -12.00 -16.85
CA LEU A 194 9.85 -12.89 -16.73
C LEU A 194 8.51 -12.21 -17.05
N ILE A 195 8.33 -10.93 -16.69
CA ILE A 195 7.06 -10.22 -16.89
C ILE A 195 6.99 -9.54 -18.27
N PHE A 196 8.09 -8.98 -18.75
CA PHE A 196 8.11 -8.15 -19.95
C PHE A 196 8.88 -8.76 -21.13
N SER A 197 9.49 -9.94 -20.95
CA SER A 197 10.42 -10.54 -21.92
C SER A 197 11.51 -9.56 -22.35
N ASN A 198 11.89 -8.68 -21.44
CA ASN A 198 12.86 -7.62 -21.66
C ASN A 198 13.53 -7.27 -20.33
N SER A 199 14.71 -7.85 -20.14
CA SER A 199 15.52 -7.54 -18.97
C SER A 199 15.93 -6.07 -18.95
N PHE A 200 15.89 -5.48 -17.77
CA PHE A 200 16.44 -4.16 -17.51
C PHE A 200 17.98 -4.15 -17.57
N ASN A 201 18.64 -5.31 -17.56
CA ASN A 201 20.09 -5.43 -17.56
C ASN A 201 20.73 -4.55 -16.46
N SER A 202 20.08 -4.48 -15.30
CA SER A 202 20.43 -3.67 -14.13
C SER A 202 21.73 -4.14 -13.48
N LEU A 203 22.05 -5.44 -13.60
CA LEU A 203 23.32 -6.02 -13.15
C LEU A 203 24.51 -5.54 -13.99
N GLU A 204 24.30 -5.29 -15.28
CA GLU A 204 25.35 -4.83 -16.22
C GLU A 204 25.39 -3.31 -16.31
N ASN A 205 24.22 -2.68 -16.29
CA ASN A 205 24.03 -1.24 -16.40
C ASN A 205 23.36 -0.73 -15.13
N SER A 206 24.14 -0.20 -14.19
CA SER A 206 23.64 0.44 -12.96
C SER A 206 22.68 1.62 -13.22
N THR A 207 22.52 2.02 -14.49
CA THR A 207 21.71 3.14 -14.97
C THR A 207 20.20 2.90 -14.85
N GLN A 208 19.72 1.65 -14.79
CA GLN A 208 18.28 1.34 -14.64
C GLN A 208 17.75 1.47 -13.20
N GLN A 209 18.62 1.80 -12.25
CA GLN A 209 18.26 2.16 -10.87
C GLN A 209 17.17 3.24 -10.80
N LYS A 210 17.08 4.14 -11.80
CA LYS A 210 16.08 5.22 -11.85
C LYS A 210 14.64 4.72 -11.98
N PHE A 211 14.41 3.61 -12.71
CA PHE A 211 13.06 3.05 -12.81
C PHE A 211 12.61 2.48 -11.46
N ILE A 212 13.52 1.78 -10.78
CA ILE A 212 13.28 1.11 -9.51
C ILE A 212 13.10 2.13 -8.37
N MET A 213 13.99 3.12 -8.27
CA MET A 213 13.83 4.23 -7.32
C MET A 213 12.50 4.95 -7.58
N GLY A 214 12.14 5.15 -8.86
CA GLY A 214 10.84 5.69 -9.23
C GLY A 214 9.67 4.81 -8.78
N PHE A 215 9.79 3.48 -8.80
CA PHE A 215 8.76 2.58 -8.25
C PHE A 215 8.63 2.71 -6.73
N PHE A 216 9.73 2.78 -5.98
CA PHE A 216 9.67 2.99 -4.53
C PHE A 216 9.10 4.37 -4.17
N ASP A 217 9.54 5.42 -4.85
CA ASP A 217 8.99 6.78 -4.73
C ASP A 217 7.50 6.79 -5.09
N SER A 218 7.09 6.04 -6.12
CA SER A 218 5.68 5.92 -6.50
C SER A 218 4.83 5.31 -5.39
N THR A 219 5.40 4.35 -4.65
CA THR A 219 4.74 3.66 -3.55
C THR A 219 4.55 4.59 -2.37
N GLN A 220 5.58 5.35 -1.99
CA GLN A 220 5.47 6.39 -0.96
C GLN A 220 4.40 7.43 -1.33
N GLY A 221 4.39 7.89 -2.59
CA GLY A 221 3.41 8.84 -3.08
C GLY A 221 1.98 8.29 -3.00
N LEU A 222 1.77 7.01 -3.31
CA LEU A 222 0.46 6.35 -3.14
C LEU A 222 0.01 6.33 -1.68
N GLN A 223 0.91 6.05 -0.74
CA GLN A 223 0.58 6.01 0.69
C GLN A 223 0.24 7.41 1.23
N ILE A 224 1.01 8.44 0.86
CA ILE A 224 0.72 9.83 1.22
C ILE A 224 -0.61 10.29 0.62
N GLY A 225 -0.85 10.00 -0.65
CA GLY A 225 -2.13 10.29 -1.30
C GLY A 225 -3.31 9.61 -0.60
N SER A 226 -3.15 8.33 -0.24
CA SER A 226 -4.15 7.56 0.50
C SER A 226 -4.42 8.14 1.89
N PHE A 227 -3.38 8.62 2.58
CA PHE A 227 -3.51 9.31 3.86
C PHE A 227 -4.30 10.62 3.72
N LEU A 228 -3.94 11.47 2.75
CA LEU A 228 -4.61 12.75 2.52
C LEU A 228 -6.09 12.55 2.14
N LEU A 229 -6.39 11.56 1.30
CA LEU A 229 -7.76 11.27 0.86
C LEU A 229 -8.63 10.65 1.96
N ALA A 230 -8.04 9.95 2.93
CA ALA A 230 -8.78 9.47 4.12
C ALA A 230 -9.23 10.64 5.03
N PHE A 231 -8.52 11.76 4.93
CA PHE A 231 -8.63 13.08 5.55
C PHE A 231 -9.47 14.14 4.80
N PRO A 232 -10.81 14.30 4.87
CA PRO A 232 -11.49 15.37 4.12
C PRO A 232 -10.93 16.77 4.36
N LEU A 233 -10.47 17.05 5.58
CA LEU A 233 -9.82 18.32 5.95
C LEU A 233 -8.41 18.49 5.37
N LEU A 234 -7.75 17.39 4.97
CA LEU A 234 -6.41 17.37 4.40
C LEU A 234 -6.41 17.32 2.86
N ILE A 235 -7.55 17.03 2.22
CA ILE A 235 -7.69 17.02 0.76
C ILE A 235 -7.19 18.33 0.10
N PRO A 236 -7.46 19.54 0.65
CA PRO A 236 -6.94 20.78 0.07
C PRO A 236 -5.40 20.86 0.04
N LEU A 237 -4.70 20.07 0.85
CA LEU A 237 -3.23 19.99 0.84
C LEU A 237 -2.71 19.10 -0.28
N LEU A 238 -3.53 18.24 -0.88
CA LEU A 238 -3.12 17.33 -1.95
C LEU A 238 -2.51 18.05 -3.17
N PRO A 239 -3.11 19.10 -3.75
CA PRO A 239 -2.47 19.83 -4.85
C PRO A 239 -1.14 20.44 -4.44
N LEU A 240 -1.02 20.99 -3.22
CA LEU A 240 0.22 21.56 -2.71
C LEU A 240 1.30 20.48 -2.53
N ALA A 241 0.95 19.36 -1.91
CA ALA A 241 1.83 18.21 -1.73
C ALA A 241 2.29 17.63 -3.08
N TYR A 242 1.38 17.59 -4.06
CA TYR A 242 1.70 17.19 -5.43
C TYR A 242 2.65 18.19 -6.11
N MET A 243 2.44 19.50 -5.97
CA MET A 243 3.33 20.50 -6.58
C MET A 243 4.75 20.44 -5.98
N ALA A 244 4.85 20.23 -4.67
CA ALA A 244 6.11 20.05 -3.94
C ALA A 244 6.74 18.66 -4.11
N ASP A 245 6.07 17.73 -4.82
CA ASP A 245 6.48 16.34 -5.02
C ASP A 245 6.81 15.59 -3.71
N ILE A 246 6.00 15.83 -2.68
CA ILE A 246 6.19 15.22 -1.36
C ILE A 246 6.09 13.70 -1.50
N GLY A 247 7.20 13.01 -1.18
CA GLY A 247 7.32 11.55 -1.19
C GLY A 247 7.00 10.91 -2.55
N GLY A 248 7.28 11.59 -3.67
CA GLY A 248 7.14 11.00 -5.01
C GLY A 248 5.72 10.98 -5.57
N LEU A 249 4.84 11.89 -5.15
CA LEU A 249 3.47 12.01 -5.67
C LEU A 249 3.40 12.23 -7.18
N LYS A 250 4.32 13.02 -7.77
CA LYS A 250 4.39 13.20 -9.24
C LYS A 250 4.83 11.91 -9.91
N THR A 251 5.83 11.25 -9.33
CA THR A 251 6.34 9.96 -9.80
C THR A 251 5.22 8.93 -9.79
N SER A 252 4.47 8.81 -8.70
CA SER A 252 3.29 7.94 -8.60
C SER A 252 2.30 8.13 -9.74
N ARG A 253 1.90 9.38 -10.01
CA ARG A 253 0.98 9.69 -11.11
C ARG A 253 1.58 9.35 -12.48
N LYS A 254 2.86 9.65 -12.70
CA LYS A 254 3.57 9.34 -13.95
C LYS A 254 3.57 7.82 -14.22
N TYR A 255 3.89 7.01 -13.21
CA TYR A 255 3.90 5.55 -13.33
C TYR A 255 2.49 4.98 -13.55
N GLY A 256 1.48 5.51 -12.85
CA GLY A 256 0.08 5.12 -13.07
C GLY A 256 -0.34 5.35 -14.53
N LEU A 257 -0.05 6.52 -15.10
CA LEU A 257 -0.35 6.84 -16.50
C LEU A 257 0.43 5.95 -17.48
N PHE A 258 1.69 5.65 -17.18
CA PHE A 258 2.52 4.76 -18.01
C PHE A 258 1.95 3.34 -18.05
N ILE A 259 1.55 2.79 -16.89
CA ILE A 259 0.94 1.47 -16.79
C ILE A 259 -0.40 1.44 -17.54
N GLU A 260 -1.24 2.46 -17.36
CA GLU A 260 -2.53 2.56 -18.05
C GLU A 260 -2.36 2.62 -19.57
N ALA A 261 -1.40 3.42 -20.06
CA ALA A 261 -1.09 3.53 -21.48
C ALA A 261 -0.62 2.18 -22.07
N LYS A 262 0.30 1.48 -21.39
CA LYS A 262 0.74 0.14 -21.80
C LYS A 262 -0.41 -0.87 -21.80
N ALA A 263 -1.27 -0.86 -20.79
CA ALA A 263 -2.43 -1.74 -20.70
C ALA A 263 -3.40 -1.50 -21.85
N LYS A 264 -3.74 -0.24 -22.15
CA LYS A 264 -4.60 0.13 -23.28
C LYS A 264 -4.00 -0.30 -24.62
N ALA A 265 -2.71 -0.08 -24.83
CA ALA A 265 -2.02 -0.54 -26.03
C ALA A 265 -2.08 -2.06 -26.19
N ARG A 266 -1.87 -2.82 -25.10
CA ARG A 266 -1.99 -4.29 -25.09
C ARG A 266 -3.41 -4.75 -25.43
N MET A 267 -4.43 -4.14 -24.83
CA MET A 267 -5.83 -4.48 -25.11
C MET A 267 -6.20 -4.19 -26.57
N ALA A 268 -5.63 -3.16 -27.18
CA ALA A 268 -5.85 -2.82 -28.59
C ALA A 268 -5.27 -3.86 -29.57
N LEU A 269 -4.27 -4.66 -29.16
CA LEU A 269 -3.66 -5.70 -30.01
C LEU A 269 -4.52 -6.98 -30.15
N GLY A 270 -5.57 -7.14 -29.34
CA GLY A 270 -6.44 -8.33 -29.34
C GLY A 270 -5.80 -9.56 -28.68
N ALA A 271 -6.62 -10.55 -28.33
CA ALA A 271 -6.25 -11.69 -27.47
C ALA A 271 -5.29 -12.73 -28.10
N GLY A 272 -4.85 -12.55 -29.36
CA GLY A 272 -4.19 -13.59 -30.15
C GLY A 272 -2.79 -13.27 -30.68
N ARG A 273 -2.19 -12.12 -30.33
CA ARG A 273 -0.84 -11.77 -30.80
C ARG A 273 0.08 -11.48 -29.62
N VAL A 274 0.76 -12.53 -29.18
CA VAL A 274 2.00 -12.40 -28.41
C VAL A 274 3.13 -12.38 -29.45
N PRO A 275 4.01 -11.36 -29.49
CA PRO A 275 5.25 -11.46 -30.25
C PRO A 275 6.17 -12.55 -29.69
#